data_AF-A0A964QP41-F1
#
_entry.id   AF-A0A964QP41-F1
#
_cell.length_a   1.000
_cell.length_b   1.000
_cell.length_c   1.000
_cell.angle_alpha   90.00
_cell.angle_beta   90.00
_cell.angle_gamma   90.00
#
_symmetry.space_group_name_H-M   'P 1'
#
loop_
_entity.id
_entity.type
_entity.pdbx_description
1 polymer ?
#
loop_
_entity_poly.entity_id
_entity_poly.type
_entity_poly.pdbx_seq_one_letter_code
_entity_poly.pdbx_strand_id
1 'polypeptide(L)'
;MASHFDESDFVDSDYQNAKSPYPASSAQTGAGTGVLNRPPTREELDSKVGEAQQRLTELKRAQEELERERASLEEARRRRIEFQTGREEMLQHLTRGTGLLAEAEFAARRDAEQMAKTLADLRDALGKVEAIREETWNQETWTTELTRALTTIENSRMEWNGARLKWSILNGIASAPIEQKPASKSTNSLLEGRSFGQLCKLGLALTWPIALIGLVALGLTLIFLLRR
;
A
#
# COMPACT_ATOMS: atom_id res chain seq x y z
N MET A 1 34.61 3.04 -2.48
CA MET A 1 35.39 2.92 -1.23
C MET A 1 35.45 1.45 -0.89
N ALA A 2 36.62 0.82 -1.00
CA ALA A 2 36.81 -0.59 -0.72
C ALA A 2 36.94 -0.78 0.80
N SER A 3 36.07 -1.59 1.40
CA SER A 3 36.16 -1.97 2.80
C SER A 3 37.39 -2.87 3.00
N HIS A 4 38.28 -2.44 3.89
CA HIS A 4 39.42 -3.22 4.37
C HIS A 4 38.90 -4.54 4.95
N PHE A 5 39.19 -5.66 4.27
CA PHE A 5 38.88 -6.99 4.76
C PHE A 5 39.74 -7.26 6.00
N ASP A 6 39.11 -7.59 7.12
CA ASP A 6 39.79 -7.95 8.35
C ASP A 6 40.03 -9.46 8.38
N GLU A 7 41.29 -9.85 8.29
CA GLU A 7 41.72 -11.25 8.15
C GLU A 7 41.41 -12.09 9.41
N SER A 8 41.10 -11.44 10.54
CA SER A 8 40.67 -12.11 11.78
C SER A 8 39.23 -12.62 11.78
N ASP A 9 38.37 -12.24 10.83
CA ASP A 9 36.96 -12.67 10.79
C ASP A 9 36.77 -14.12 10.29
N PHE A 10 37.81 -14.72 9.71
CA PHE A 10 37.82 -16.11 9.24
C PHE A 10 38.42 -17.11 10.25
N VAL A 11 38.85 -16.64 11.42
CA VAL A 11 39.42 -17.52 12.44
C VAL A 11 38.31 -18.08 13.31
N ASP A 12 37.86 -19.27 12.96
CA ASP A 12 36.84 -20.03 13.70
C ASP A 12 37.35 -20.33 15.12
N SER A 13 36.88 -19.54 16.09
CA SER A 13 37.35 -19.57 17.49
C SER A 13 37.12 -20.94 18.14
N ASP A 14 36.13 -21.69 17.64
CA ASP A 14 35.80 -23.04 18.09
C ASP A 14 36.87 -24.08 17.69
N TYR A 15 37.60 -23.87 16.59
CA TYR A 15 38.66 -24.80 16.16
C TYR A 15 39.91 -24.68 17.04
N GLN A 16 40.19 -23.50 17.59
CA GLN A 16 41.32 -23.31 18.52
C GLN A 16 41.04 -23.93 19.89
N ASN A 17 39.80 -23.86 20.38
CA ASN A 17 39.43 -24.49 21.64
C ASN A 17 39.49 -26.03 21.60
N ALA A 18 39.25 -26.65 20.44
CA ALA A 18 39.40 -28.09 20.26
C ALA A 18 40.86 -28.57 20.24
N LYS A 19 41.84 -27.66 20.14
CA LYS A 19 43.27 -27.99 20.05
C LYS A 19 44.06 -27.70 21.33
N SER A 20 43.39 -27.29 22.40
CA SER A 20 44.03 -27.25 23.72
C SER A 20 44.39 -28.68 24.12
N PRO A 21 45.68 -29.03 24.22
CA PRO A 21 46.05 -30.35 24.68
C PRO A 21 45.57 -30.48 26.11
N TYR A 22 44.96 -31.63 26.41
CA TYR A 22 44.88 -32.18 27.76
C TYR A 22 46.03 -31.69 28.65
N PRO A 23 45.79 -31.20 29.87
CA PRO A 23 46.90 -30.96 30.79
C PRO A 23 47.62 -32.31 30.97
N ALA A 24 48.84 -32.38 30.44
CA ALA A 24 49.75 -33.46 30.70
C ALA A 24 49.99 -33.46 32.22
N SER A 25 49.45 -34.47 32.91
CA SER A 25 49.82 -34.76 34.28
C SER A 25 51.34 -34.92 34.35
N SER A 26 51.98 -33.94 34.97
CA SER A 26 53.38 -33.97 35.33
C SER A 26 53.62 -35.15 36.25
N ALA A 27 54.38 -36.13 35.74
CA ALA A 27 54.99 -37.16 36.56
C ALA A 27 56.00 -36.48 37.49
N GLN A 28 55.57 -36.19 38.73
CA GLN A 28 56.45 -35.80 39.81
C GLN A 28 56.71 -37.02 40.69
N THR A 29 57.91 -37.56 40.53
CA THR A 29 58.52 -38.59 41.39
C THR A 29 58.74 -38.01 42.79
N GLY A 30 57.77 -38.25 43.68
CA GLY A 30 57.90 -38.04 45.11
C GLY A 30 57.45 -39.30 45.84
N ALA A 31 58.38 -39.97 46.50
CA ALA A 31 58.14 -41.15 47.31
C ALA A 31 57.12 -40.82 48.42
N GLY A 32 55.91 -41.35 48.26
CA GLY A 32 54.81 -41.25 49.21
C GLY A 32 53.93 -42.49 49.06
N THR A 33 54.20 -43.45 49.94
CA THR A 33 53.51 -44.72 50.15
C THR A 33 51.97 -44.65 50.00
N GLY A 34 51.42 -45.47 49.09
CA GLY A 34 50.27 -46.34 49.40
C GLY A 34 48.86 -45.76 49.54
N VAL A 35 48.43 -44.79 48.72
CA VAL A 35 47.02 -44.31 48.74
C VAL A 35 46.26 -44.49 47.42
N LEU A 36 46.90 -44.93 46.33
CA LEU A 36 46.27 -44.96 44.99
C LEU A 36 45.26 -46.11 44.73
N ASN A 37 44.84 -46.86 45.75
CA ASN A 37 43.74 -47.82 45.59
C ASN A 37 42.89 -47.98 46.86
N ARG A 38 42.76 -46.90 47.65
CA ARG A 38 41.78 -46.84 48.74
C ARG A 38 40.42 -46.48 48.12
N PRO A 39 39.36 -47.26 48.34
CA PRO A 39 38.02 -46.84 47.93
C PRO A 39 37.74 -45.47 48.55
N PRO A 40 37.22 -44.50 47.77
CA PRO A 40 36.98 -43.15 48.23
C PRO A 40 36.19 -43.20 49.53
N THR A 41 36.61 -42.42 50.52
CA THR A 41 35.90 -42.38 51.79
C THR A 41 34.53 -41.73 51.59
N ARG A 42 33.54 -42.13 52.40
CA ARG A 42 32.15 -41.67 52.23
C ARG A 42 32.04 -40.14 52.24
N GLU A 43 32.83 -39.47 53.08
CA GLU A 43 32.90 -38.01 53.17
C GLU A 43 33.50 -37.33 51.92
N GLU A 44 34.48 -37.95 51.24
CA GLU A 44 35.04 -37.43 49.98
C GLU A 44 34.07 -37.60 48.80
N LEU A 45 33.18 -38.60 48.84
CA LEU A 45 32.10 -38.75 47.87
C LEU A 45 31.01 -37.71 48.11
N ASP A 46 30.62 -37.52 49.37
CA ASP A 46 29.60 -36.54 49.74
C ASP A 46 30.07 -35.11 49.42
N SER A 47 31.35 -34.78 49.61
CA SER A 47 31.90 -33.48 49.21
C SER A 47 31.90 -33.28 47.68
N LYS A 48 32.31 -34.29 46.91
CA LYS A 48 32.25 -34.25 45.44
C LYS A 48 30.82 -34.15 44.91
N VAL A 49 29.86 -34.82 45.53
CA VAL A 49 28.43 -34.71 45.18
C VAL A 49 27.90 -33.32 45.49
N GLY A 50 28.27 -32.74 46.64
CA GLY A 50 27.92 -31.36 46.99
C GLY A 50 28.50 -30.32 46.01
N GLU A 51 29.78 -30.43 45.67
CA GLU A 51 30.42 -29.58 44.64
C GLU A 51 29.75 -29.73 43.27
N ALA A 52 29.44 -30.96 42.86
CA ALA A 52 28.76 -31.21 41.59
C ALA A 52 27.35 -30.63 41.57
N GLN A 53 26.59 -30.74 42.67
CA GLN A 53 25.27 -30.12 42.82
C GLN A 53 25.35 -28.60 42.77
N GLN A 54 26.34 -28.02 43.43
CA GLN A 54 26.56 -26.56 43.42
C GLN A 54 26.87 -26.06 42.00
N ARG A 55 27.79 -26.72 41.28
CA ARG A 55 28.07 -26.42 39.86
C ARG A 55 26.83 -26.56 38.98
N LEU A 56 25.96 -27.54 39.26
CA LEU A 56 24.69 -27.73 38.56
C LEU A 56 23.73 -26.55 38.78
N THR A 57 23.68 -26.00 40.00
CA THR A 57 22.86 -24.82 40.28
C THR A 57 23.40 -23.55 39.62
N GLU A 58 24.73 -23.39 39.59
CA GLU A 58 25.38 -22.27 38.91
C GLU A 58 25.14 -22.32 37.39
N LEU A 59 25.30 -23.50 36.78
CA LEU A 59 25.01 -23.72 35.37
C LEU A 59 23.54 -23.45 35.03
N LYS A 60 22.59 -23.88 35.89
CA LYS A 60 21.17 -23.59 35.70
C LYS A 60 20.86 -22.09 35.75
N ARG A 61 21.49 -21.36 36.68
CA ARG A 61 21.34 -19.89 36.74
C ARG A 61 21.90 -19.21 35.49
N ALA A 62 23.08 -19.63 35.05
CA ALA A 62 23.70 -19.13 33.82
C ALA A 62 22.84 -19.44 32.58
N GLN A 63 22.23 -20.63 32.50
CA GLN A 63 21.30 -20.98 31.44
C GLN A 63 20.07 -20.07 31.43
N GLU A 64 19.47 -19.81 32.59
CA GLU A 64 18.28 -18.95 32.70
C GLU A 64 18.59 -17.49 32.30
N GLU A 65 19.78 -16.99 32.63
CA GLU A 65 20.26 -15.67 32.17
C GLU A 65 20.44 -15.64 30.65
N LEU A 66 21.07 -16.68 30.09
CA LEU A 66 21.24 -16.80 28.64
C LEU A 66 19.89 -16.89 27.90
N GLU A 67 18.91 -17.61 28.45
CA GLU A 67 17.56 -17.69 27.89
C GLU A 67 16.84 -16.34 27.91
N ARG A 68 17.02 -15.53 28.96
CA ARG A 68 16.50 -14.15 29.01
C ARG A 68 17.16 -13.26 27.97
N GLU A 69 18.48 -13.33 27.84
CA GLU A 69 19.21 -12.57 26.83
C GLU A 69 18.77 -12.97 25.42
N ARG A 70 18.63 -14.27 25.16
CA ARG A 70 18.09 -14.80 23.89
C ARG A 70 16.70 -14.25 23.60
N ALA A 71 15.79 -14.32 24.56
CA ALA A 71 14.44 -13.77 24.40
C ALA A 71 14.47 -12.26 24.08
N SER A 72 15.35 -11.49 24.72
CA SER A 72 15.50 -10.06 24.46
C SER A 72 16.04 -9.76 23.05
N LEU A 73 17.00 -10.56 22.57
CA LEU A 73 17.57 -10.43 21.23
C LEU A 73 16.59 -10.85 20.13
N GLU A 74 15.80 -11.88 20.37
CA GLU A 74 14.75 -12.33 19.46
C GLU A 74 13.65 -11.27 19.32
N GLU A 75 13.22 -10.67 20.43
CA GLU A 75 12.25 -9.58 20.41
C GLU A 75 12.81 -8.33 19.70
N ALA A 76 14.08 -7.99 19.95
CA ALA A 76 14.75 -6.90 19.23
C ALA A 76 14.85 -7.17 17.72
N ARG A 77 15.14 -8.42 17.33
CA ARG A 77 15.17 -8.85 15.93
C ARG A 77 13.79 -8.73 15.29
N ARG A 78 12.73 -9.16 15.98
CA ARG A 78 11.34 -9.05 15.52
C ARG A 78 10.98 -7.58 15.26
N ARG A 79 11.20 -6.70 16.23
CA ARG A 79 10.92 -5.25 16.10
C ARG A 79 11.71 -4.62 14.96
N ARG A 80 12.95 -5.06 14.74
CA ARG A 80 13.76 -4.57 13.62
C ARG A 80 13.17 -4.96 12.26
N ILE A 81 12.65 -6.17 12.12
CA ILE A 81 11.98 -6.61 10.90
C ILE A 81 10.70 -5.79 10.68
N GLU A 82 9.84 -5.68 11.70
CA GLU A 82 8.61 -4.88 11.65
C GLU A 82 8.90 -3.41 11.26
N PHE A 83 9.95 -2.82 11.83
CA PHE A 83 10.39 -1.48 11.49
C PHE A 83 10.83 -1.36 10.02
N GLN A 84 11.66 -2.28 9.52
CA GLN A 84 12.14 -2.19 8.14
C GLN A 84 11.00 -2.38 7.14
N THR A 85 10.13 -3.36 7.37
CA THR A 85 8.94 -3.58 6.55
C THR A 85 8.03 -2.35 6.56
N GLY A 86 7.66 -1.85 7.74
CA GLY A 86 6.81 -0.66 7.84
C GLY A 86 7.45 0.59 7.22
N ARG A 87 8.77 0.75 7.33
CA ARG A 87 9.50 1.84 6.69
C ARG A 87 9.47 1.74 5.17
N GLU A 88 9.69 0.56 4.60
CA GLU A 88 9.64 0.34 3.15
C GLU A 88 8.23 0.56 2.59
N GLU A 89 7.22 0.02 3.25
CA GLU A 89 5.81 0.23 2.91
C GLU A 89 5.46 1.72 2.93
N MET A 90 5.83 2.42 4.00
CA MET A 90 5.51 3.83 4.14
C MET A 90 6.27 4.70 3.13
N LEU A 91 7.53 4.37 2.83
CA LEU A 91 8.27 5.05 1.77
C LEU A 91 7.59 4.90 0.42
N GLN A 92 7.11 3.70 0.08
CA GLN A 92 6.40 3.47 -1.18
C GLN A 92 5.07 4.23 -1.24
N HIS A 93 4.28 4.16 -0.16
CA HIS A 93 2.99 4.86 -0.08
C HIS A 93 3.14 6.37 -0.14
N LEU A 94 4.08 6.94 0.63
CA LEU A 94 4.33 8.37 0.63
C LEU A 94 4.87 8.83 -0.72
N THR A 95 5.84 8.13 -1.31
CA THR A 95 6.39 8.50 -2.63
C THR A 95 5.31 8.52 -3.70
N ARG A 96 4.46 7.47 -3.74
CA ARG A 96 3.35 7.39 -4.68
C ARG A 96 2.30 8.47 -4.40
N GLY A 97 1.92 8.64 -3.14
CA GLY A 97 0.90 9.59 -2.71
C GLY A 97 1.30 11.03 -3.02
N THR A 98 2.56 11.41 -2.76
CA THR A 98 3.08 12.73 -3.10
C THR A 98 3.09 12.96 -4.60
N GLY A 99 3.42 11.95 -5.41
CA GLY A 99 3.40 12.06 -6.87
C GLY A 99 1.99 12.30 -7.42
N LEU A 100 1.02 11.49 -6.96
CA LEU A 100 -0.38 11.64 -7.37
C LEU A 100 -0.97 12.99 -6.94
N LEU A 101 -0.65 13.44 -5.72
CA LEU A 101 -1.14 14.72 -5.22
C LEU A 101 -0.52 15.89 -5.98
N ALA A 102 0.77 15.83 -6.32
CA ALA A 102 1.42 16.86 -7.13
C ALA A 102 0.82 16.95 -8.54
N GLU A 103 0.51 15.81 -9.18
CA GLU A 103 -0.16 15.80 -10.48
C GLU A 103 -1.57 16.38 -10.39
N ALA A 104 -2.35 15.99 -9.38
CA ALA A 104 -3.70 16.51 -9.15
C ALA A 104 -3.69 18.01 -8.85
N GLU A 105 -2.72 18.49 -8.05
CA GLU A 105 -2.52 19.92 -7.77
C GLU A 105 -2.22 20.69 -9.05
N PHE A 106 -1.29 20.18 -9.88
CA PHE A 106 -0.93 20.82 -11.14
C PHE A 106 -2.10 20.88 -12.12
N ALA A 107 -2.86 19.78 -12.24
CA ALA A 107 -4.08 19.73 -13.05
C ALA A 107 -5.12 20.75 -12.56
N ALA A 108 -5.37 20.81 -11.25
CA ALA A 108 -6.32 21.76 -10.65
C ALA A 108 -5.90 23.22 -10.88
N ARG A 109 -4.60 23.54 -10.77
CA ARG A 109 -4.06 24.88 -11.08
C ARG A 109 -4.30 25.25 -12.55
N ARG A 110 -4.00 24.33 -13.47
CA ARG A 110 -4.24 24.54 -14.92
C ARG A 110 -5.73 24.74 -15.22
N ASP A 111 -6.61 23.95 -14.61
CA ASP A 111 -8.06 24.08 -14.79
C ASP A 111 -8.55 25.42 -14.23
N ALA A 112 -8.04 25.86 -13.08
CA ALA A 112 -8.33 27.17 -12.51
C ALA A 112 -7.89 28.32 -13.43
N GLU A 113 -6.70 28.25 -14.03
CA GLU A 113 -6.22 29.25 -15.00
C GLU A 113 -7.14 29.30 -16.23
N GLN A 114 -7.53 28.14 -16.75
CA GLN A 114 -8.45 28.08 -17.88
C GLN A 114 -9.84 28.63 -17.53
N MET A 115 -10.33 28.35 -16.32
CA MET A 115 -11.61 28.86 -15.83
C MET A 115 -11.54 30.37 -15.65
N ALA A 116 -10.44 30.90 -15.11
CA ALA A 116 -10.20 32.33 -14.97
C ALA A 116 -10.21 33.04 -16.34
N LYS A 117 -9.59 32.45 -17.37
CA LYS A 117 -9.66 32.96 -18.74
C LYS A 117 -11.11 33.02 -19.24
N THR A 118 -11.84 31.90 -19.19
CA THR A 118 -13.25 31.88 -19.64
C THR A 118 -14.11 32.88 -18.86
N LEU A 119 -13.87 33.03 -17.56
CA LEU A 119 -14.59 33.99 -16.73
C LEU A 119 -14.27 35.45 -17.09
N ALA A 120 -13.03 35.75 -17.50
CA ALA A 120 -12.69 37.07 -18.04
C ALA A 120 -13.39 37.33 -19.38
N ASP A 121 -13.38 36.36 -20.29
CA ASP A 121 -14.06 36.44 -21.59
C ASP A 121 -15.59 36.67 -21.41
N LEU A 122 -16.21 35.96 -20.46
CA LEU A 122 -17.63 36.12 -20.12
C LEU A 122 -17.94 37.50 -19.52
N ARG A 123 -17.05 38.06 -18.68
CA ARG A 123 -17.22 39.41 -18.11
C ARG A 123 -17.08 40.48 -19.19
N ASP A 124 -16.15 40.32 -20.11
CA ASP A 124 -16.00 41.22 -21.26
C ASP A 124 -17.25 41.18 -22.17
N ALA A 125 -17.76 39.99 -22.48
CA ALA A 125 -19.01 39.84 -23.22
C ALA A 125 -20.21 40.50 -22.50
N LEU A 126 -20.33 40.29 -21.18
CA LEU A 126 -21.37 40.93 -20.36
C LEU A 126 -21.26 42.46 -20.44
N GLY A 127 -20.07 43.02 -20.23
CA GLY A 127 -19.84 44.46 -20.30
C GLY A 127 -20.18 45.05 -21.67
N LYS A 128 -19.87 44.34 -22.77
CA LYS A 128 -20.25 44.76 -24.13
C LYS A 128 -21.76 44.78 -24.35
N VAL A 129 -22.50 43.82 -23.80
CA VAL A 129 -23.96 43.78 -23.88
C VAL A 129 -24.58 44.89 -23.02
N GLU A 130 -24.09 45.10 -21.80
CA GLU A 130 -24.54 46.18 -20.91
C GLU A 130 -24.25 47.58 -21.46
N ALA A 131 -23.20 47.73 -22.28
CA ALA A 131 -22.85 49.00 -22.91
C ALA A 131 -23.78 49.39 -24.08
N ILE A 132 -24.68 48.51 -24.52
CA ILE A 132 -25.67 48.80 -25.55
C ILE A 132 -26.71 49.77 -24.97
N ARG A 133 -26.75 50.98 -25.52
CA ARG A 133 -27.66 52.07 -25.11
C ARG A 133 -28.54 52.50 -26.26
N GLU A 134 -29.69 51.85 -26.39
CA GLU A 134 -30.67 52.11 -27.45
C GLU A 134 -31.17 53.56 -27.43
N GLU A 135 -31.20 54.19 -26.25
CA GLU A 135 -31.64 55.57 -26.05
C GLU A 135 -30.73 56.62 -26.71
N THR A 136 -29.52 56.23 -27.12
CA THR A 136 -28.55 57.14 -27.77
C THR A 136 -28.66 57.15 -29.29
N TRP A 137 -29.47 56.25 -29.88
CA TRP A 137 -29.56 56.09 -31.32
C TRP A 137 -30.47 57.16 -31.94
N ASN A 138 -30.14 57.62 -33.14
CA ASN A 138 -30.93 58.59 -33.89
C ASN A 138 -31.45 57.96 -35.21
N GLN A 139 -32.35 58.65 -35.92
CA GLN A 139 -32.94 58.11 -37.16
C GLN A 139 -31.90 57.82 -38.26
N GLU A 140 -30.78 58.55 -38.28
CA GLU A 140 -29.73 58.39 -39.29
C GLU A 140 -28.78 57.23 -38.97
N THR A 141 -28.59 56.89 -37.69
CA THR A 141 -27.66 55.85 -37.22
C THR A 141 -28.34 54.58 -36.73
N TRP A 142 -29.67 54.57 -36.56
CA TRP A 142 -30.43 53.44 -36.02
C TRP A 142 -30.08 52.10 -36.69
N THR A 143 -30.07 52.03 -38.02
CA THR A 143 -29.84 50.77 -38.75
C THR A 143 -28.42 50.23 -38.54
N THR A 144 -27.42 51.10 -38.47
CA THR A 144 -26.02 50.70 -38.27
C THR A 144 -25.79 50.29 -36.81
N GLU A 145 -26.32 51.04 -35.84
CA GLU A 145 -26.23 50.71 -34.42
C GLU A 145 -27.00 49.43 -34.08
N LEU A 146 -28.19 49.22 -34.66
CA LEU A 146 -28.95 47.98 -34.50
C LEU A 146 -28.17 46.77 -35.01
N THR A 147 -27.54 46.89 -36.19
CA THR A 147 -26.71 45.81 -36.75
C THR A 147 -25.51 45.53 -35.85
N ARG A 148 -24.86 46.58 -35.31
CA ARG A 148 -23.74 46.45 -34.37
C ARG A 148 -24.18 45.78 -33.08
N ALA A 149 -25.30 46.20 -32.49
CA ALA A 149 -25.87 45.63 -31.27
C ALA A 149 -26.22 44.15 -31.43
N LEU A 150 -26.88 43.78 -32.55
CA LEU A 150 -27.19 42.38 -32.86
C LEU A 150 -25.91 41.54 -33.01
N THR A 151 -24.87 42.07 -33.65
CA THR A 151 -23.57 41.39 -33.77
C THR A 151 -22.92 41.19 -32.39
N THR A 152 -22.95 42.20 -31.52
CA THR A 152 -22.45 42.10 -30.14
C THR A 152 -23.19 41.01 -29.34
N ILE A 153 -24.52 40.96 -29.46
CA ILE A 153 -25.35 39.95 -28.79
C ILE A 153 -25.01 38.55 -29.29
N GLU A 154 -24.86 38.37 -30.61
CA GLU A 154 -24.56 37.05 -31.18
C GLU A 154 -23.16 36.56 -30.80
N ASN A 155 -22.16 37.44 -30.82
CA ASN A 155 -20.83 37.11 -30.32
C ASN A 155 -20.88 36.68 -28.84
N SER A 156 -21.65 37.41 -28.02
CA SER A 156 -21.81 37.09 -26.59
C SER A 156 -22.52 35.74 -26.36
N ARG A 157 -23.50 35.39 -27.21
CA ARG A 157 -24.11 34.06 -27.19
C ARG A 157 -23.12 32.96 -27.55
N MET A 158 -22.23 33.19 -28.52
CA MET A 158 -21.21 32.23 -28.90
C MET A 158 -20.24 31.97 -27.74
N GLU A 159 -19.77 33.01 -27.05
CA GLU A 159 -18.92 32.89 -25.86
C GLU A 159 -19.62 32.13 -24.73
N TRP A 160 -20.90 32.45 -24.45
CA TRP A 160 -21.69 31.75 -23.45
C TRP A 160 -21.88 30.26 -23.76
N ASN A 161 -22.21 29.93 -25.01
CA ASN A 161 -22.39 28.55 -25.43
C ASN A 161 -21.08 27.77 -25.38
N GLY A 162 -19.97 28.37 -25.82
CA GLY A 162 -18.63 27.78 -25.71
C GLY A 162 -18.25 27.50 -24.24
N ALA A 163 -18.51 28.45 -23.35
CA ALA A 163 -18.27 28.30 -21.92
C ALA A 163 -19.10 27.16 -21.31
N ARG A 164 -20.39 27.03 -21.66
CA ARG A 164 -21.27 25.96 -21.14
C ARG A 164 -20.90 24.56 -21.61
N LEU A 165 -20.34 24.44 -22.81
CA LEU A 165 -19.82 23.18 -23.33
C LEU A 165 -18.56 22.75 -22.59
N LYS A 166 -17.71 23.72 -22.24
CA LYS A 166 -16.46 23.49 -21.50
C LYS A 166 -16.67 23.26 -20.01
N TRP A 167 -17.59 24.00 -19.39
CA TRP A 167 -17.78 24.04 -17.94
C TRP A 167 -19.20 23.58 -17.56
N SER A 168 -19.30 22.33 -17.10
CA SER A 168 -20.58 21.72 -16.71
C SER A 168 -21.31 22.45 -15.58
N ILE A 169 -20.58 23.17 -14.72
CA ILE A 169 -21.13 24.00 -13.64
C ILE A 169 -22.12 25.07 -14.15
N LEU A 170 -21.93 25.56 -15.38
CA LEU A 170 -22.82 26.55 -16.01
C LEU A 170 -24.14 25.94 -16.49
N ASN A 171 -24.28 24.62 -16.49
CA ASN A 171 -25.51 23.91 -16.88
C ASN A 171 -26.46 23.67 -15.69
N GLY A 172 -26.16 24.20 -14.50
CA GLY A 172 -27.05 24.11 -13.33
C GLY A 172 -27.09 22.73 -12.65
N ILE A 173 -26.37 21.75 -13.19
CA ILE A 173 -26.04 20.53 -12.46
C ILE A 173 -24.89 20.92 -11.55
N ALA A 174 -25.23 21.45 -10.37
CA ALA A 174 -24.29 21.56 -9.28
C ALA A 174 -23.58 20.21 -9.17
N SER A 175 -22.28 20.21 -9.45
CA SER A 175 -21.46 19.03 -9.30
C SER A 175 -21.72 18.47 -7.90
N ALA A 176 -22.36 17.29 -7.84
CA ALA A 176 -22.11 16.41 -6.72
C ALA A 176 -20.59 16.35 -6.52
N PRO A 177 -20.08 16.29 -5.27
CA PRO A 177 -18.66 16.34 -4.99
C PRO A 177 -17.93 15.47 -5.99
N ILE A 178 -16.92 16.05 -6.63
CA ILE A 178 -16.02 15.31 -7.51
C ILE A 178 -15.27 14.36 -6.57
N GLU A 179 -15.87 13.21 -6.28
CA GLU A 179 -15.10 12.00 -6.08
C GLU A 179 -14.32 11.85 -7.39
N GLN A 180 -13.05 12.27 -7.34
CA GLN A 180 -12.05 11.88 -8.32
C GLN A 180 -11.90 10.37 -8.23
N LYS A 181 -12.89 9.65 -8.78
CA LYS A 181 -12.68 8.29 -9.21
C LYS A 181 -11.80 8.41 -10.45
N PRO A 182 -10.59 7.84 -10.45
CA PRO A 182 -9.72 7.94 -11.60
C PRO A 182 -10.50 7.43 -12.82
N ALA A 183 -10.48 8.21 -13.89
CA ALA A 183 -10.97 7.81 -15.20
C ALA A 183 -10.06 6.70 -15.76
N SER A 184 -10.06 5.55 -15.11
CA SER A 184 -9.80 4.30 -15.78
C SER A 184 -11.01 4.07 -16.67
N LYS A 185 -10.77 3.95 -17.98
CA LYS A 185 -11.68 3.25 -18.89
C LYS A 185 -11.80 1.80 -18.39
N SER A 186 -12.56 1.59 -17.33
CA SER A 186 -12.88 0.29 -16.81
C SER A 186 -14.27 -0.03 -17.32
N THR A 187 -14.32 -0.93 -18.30
CA THR A 187 -15.53 -1.61 -18.77
C THR A 187 -16.25 -2.39 -17.65
N ASN A 188 -15.80 -2.30 -16.40
CA ASN A 188 -16.33 -2.99 -15.23
C ASN A 188 -17.32 -2.18 -14.38
N SER A 189 -17.79 -1.01 -14.85
CA SER A 189 -18.76 -0.17 -14.12
C SER A 189 -20.10 -0.85 -13.79
N LEU A 190 -20.40 -2.02 -14.37
CA LEU A 190 -21.62 -2.77 -14.06
C LEU A 190 -21.52 -3.59 -12.76
N LEU A 191 -20.29 -3.86 -12.27
CA LEU A 191 -20.05 -4.72 -11.10
C LEU A 191 -19.62 -3.95 -9.86
N GLU A 192 -19.10 -2.74 -10.02
CA GLU A 192 -18.51 -1.98 -8.92
C GLU A 192 -19.60 -1.28 -8.08
N GLY A 193 -19.78 -1.74 -6.83
CA GLY A 193 -20.76 -1.19 -5.88
C GLY A 193 -22.02 -2.04 -5.68
N ARG A 194 -22.18 -3.17 -6.37
CA ARG A 194 -23.31 -4.09 -6.14
C ARG A 194 -22.99 -5.10 -5.05
N SER A 195 -23.93 -5.32 -4.12
CA SER A 195 -23.78 -6.33 -3.07
C SER A 195 -23.73 -7.75 -3.65
N PHE A 196 -23.06 -8.68 -2.95
CA PHE A 196 -22.90 -10.07 -3.38
C PHE A 196 -24.23 -10.71 -3.83
N GLY A 197 -25.33 -10.43 -3.11
CA GLY A 197 -26.67 -10.91 -3.46
C GLY A 197 -27.22 -10.33 -4.77
N GLN A 198 -26.91 -9.08 -5.12
CA GLN A 198 -27.31 -8.48 -6.39
C GLN A 198 -26.50 -9.03 -7.57
N LEU A 199 -25.23 -9.36 -7.36
CA LEU A 199 -24.37 -10.02 -8.34
C LEU A 199 -24.85 -11.45 -8.61
N CYS A 200 -25.23 -12.21 -7.57
CA CYS A 200 -25.83 -13.54 -7.73
C CYS A 200 -27.17 -13.48 -8.50
N LYS A 201 -28.03 -12.50 -8.23
CA LYS A 201 -29.30 -12.33 -8.97
C LYS A 201 -29.07 -12.00 -10.45
N LEU A 202 -28.06 -11.19 -10.76
CA LEU A 202 -27.72 -10.85 -12.14
C LEU A 202 -27.13 -12.05 -12.88
N GLY A 203 -26.26 -12.82 -12.23
CA GLY A 203 -25.72 -14.07 -12.80
C GLY A 203 -26.80 -15.12 -13.04
N LEU A 204 -27.76 -15.25 -12.12
CA LEU A 204 -28.89 -16.17 -12.26
C LEU A 204 -29.85 -15.73 -13.39
N ALA A 205 -30.15 -14.44 -13.49
CA ALA A 205 -30.98 -13.91 -14.57
C ALA A 205 -30.34 -14.10 -15.95
N LEU A 206 -29.01 -13.95 -16.05
CA LEU A 206 -28.28 -14.09 -17.31
C LEU A 206 -28.17 -15.55 -17.79
N THR A 207 -28.07 -16.50 -16.86
CA THR A 207 -27.92 -17.94 -17.16
C THR A 207 -29.27 -18.67 -17.30
N TRP A 208 -30.37 -18.04 -16.88
CA TRP A 208 -31.72 -18.61 -16.95
C TRP A 208 -32.16 -19.07 -18.36
N PRO A 209 -31.93 -18.30 -19.46
CA PRO A 209 -32.36 -18.73 -20.79
C PRO A 209 -31.63 -19.98 -21.27
N ILE A 210 -30.33 -20.11 -20.96
CA ILE A 210 -29.50 -21.25 -21.33
C ILE A 210 -29.91 -22.49 -20.52
N ALA A 211 -30.17 -22.32 -19.23
CA ALA A 211 -30.65 -23.40 -18.37
C ALA A 211 -32.00 -23.96 -18.86
N LEU A 212 -32.92 -23.09 -19.30
CA LEU A 212 -34.20 -23.49 -19.89
C LEU A 212 -34.02 -24.34 -21.15
N ILE A 213 -33.14 -23.91 -22.06
CA ILE A 213 -32.84 -24.66 -23.29
C ILE A 213 -32.22 -26.02 -22.95
N GLY A 214 -31.29 -26.06 -21.99
CA GLY A 214 -30.68 -27.30 -21.52
C GLY A 214 -31.70 -28.29 -20.94
N LEU A 215 -32.66 -27.80 -20.14
CA LEU A 215 -33.73 -28.62 -19.58
C LEU A 215 -34.67 -29.18 -20.64
N VAL A 216 -35.01 -28.39 -21.66
CA VAL A 216 -35.84 -28.85 -22.79
C VAL A 216 -35.10 -29.91 -23.60
N ALA A 217 -33.82 -29.68 -23.92
CA ALA A 217 -33.00 -30.65 -24.65
C ALA A 217 -32.89 -31.98 -23.87
N LEU A 218 -32.63 -31.91 -22.56
CA LEU A 218 -32.52 -33.07 -21.69
C LEU A 218 -33.85 -33.82 -21.54
N GLY A 219 -34.98 -33.10 -21.50
CA GLY A 219 -36.31 -33.69 -21.54
C GLY A 219 -36.57 -34.45 -22.83
N LEU A 220 -36.20 -33.87 -23.98
CA LEU A 220 -36.34 -34.53 -25.29
C LEU A 220 -35.45 -35.76 -25.42
N THR A 221 -34.21 -35.73 -24.92
CA THR A 221 -33.33 -36.90 -24.94
C THR A 221 -33.84 -38.02 -24.04
N LEU A 222 -34.36 -37.71 -22.85
CA LEU A 222 -35.01 -38.68 -21.97
C LEU A 222 -36.24 -39.31 -22.63
N ILE A 223 -37.11 -38.49 -23.24
CA ILE A 223 -38.30 -38.98 -23.97
C ILE A 223 -37.89 -39.89 -25.13
N PHE A 224 -36.81 -39.55 -25.85
CA PHE A 224 -36.29 -40.37 -26.93
C PHE A 224 -35.71 -41.70 -26.43
N LEU A 225 -34.99 -41.70 -25.29
CA LEU A 225 -34.46 -42.90 -24.65
C LEU A 225 -35.55 -43.80 -24.07
N LEU A 226 -36.63 -43.23 -23.54
CA LEU A 226 -37.80 -43.95 -23.01
C LEU A 226 -38.74 -44.46 -24.11
N ARG A 227 -38.65 -43.92 -25.32
CA ARG A 227 -39.41 -44.36 -26.51
C ARG A 227 -38.68 -45.38 -27.38
N ARG A 228 -37.45 -45.74 -27.01
CA ARG A 228 -36.65 -46.78 -27.66
C ARG A 228 -36.70 -48.06 -26.85
#